data_AF-A0A7C9GG00-F1
#
_entry.id   AF-A0A7C9GG00-F1
#
_cell.length_a   1.000
_cell.length_b   1.000
_cell.length_c   1.000
_cell.angle_alpha   90.00
_cell.angle_beta   90.00
_cell.angle_gamma   90.00
#
_symmetry.space_group_name_H-M   'P 1'
#
loop_
_entity.id
_entity.type
_entity.pdbx_description
1 polymer ?
#
loop_
_entity_poly.entity_id
_entity_poly.type
_entity_poly.pdbx_seq_one_letter_code
_entity_poly.pdbx_strand_id
1 'polypeptide(L)' 'MKFSRFSLILFGLNLLFRYCAWRYPAFAARLREKDFTAQMQTADGSEGRWFRFGADGLLSGAGIASAP' A
#
# COMPACT_ATOMS: atom_id res chain seq x y z
N MET A 1 -12.79 15.40 -2.95
CA MET A 1 -11.55 14.67 -3.32
C MET A 1 -11.60 14.38 -4.82
N LYS A 2 -10.71 14.95 -5.63
CA LYS A 2 -10.56 14.54 -7.03
C LYS A 2 -9.83 13.20 -7.03
N PHE A 3 -10.50 12.11 -7.43
CA PHE A 3 -9.84 10.82 -7.61
C PHE A 3 -9.07 10.87 -8.93
N SER A 4 -7.75 10.98 -8.86
CA SER A 4 -6.90 10.80 -10.03
C SER A 4 -6.81 9.33 -10.42
N ARG A 5 -6.47 9.08 -11.69
CA ARG A 5 -6.18 7.72 -12.18
C ARG A 5 -5.07 7.05 -11.38
N PHE A 6 -4.06 7.81 -10.94
CA PHE A 6 -2.97 7.31 -10.11
C PHE A 6 -3.47 6.82 -8.74
N SER A 7 -4.25 7.66 -8.06
CA SER A 7 -4.85 7.31 -6.76
C SER A 7 -5.78 6.09 -6.87
N LEU A 8 -6.55 5.99 -7.97
CA LEU A 8 -7.41 4.84 -8.24
C LEU A 8 -6.60 3.55 -8.45
N ILE A 9 -5.50 3.60 -9.22
CA ILE A 9 -4.62 2.44 -9.43
C ILE A 9 -4.01 1.97 -8.12
N LEU A 10 -3.49 2.89 -7.29
CA LEU A 10 -2.91 2.52 -5.99
C LEU A 10 -3.94 2.00 -4.99
N PHE A 11 -5.18 2.50 -5.07
CA PHE A 11 -6.30 1.94 -4.31
C PHE A 11 -6.66 0.52 -4.79
N GLY A 12 -6.71 0.31 -6.10
CA GLY A 12 -6.92 -1.02 -6.69
C GLY A 12 -5.83 -2.01 -6.29
N LEU A 13 -4.56 -1.57 -6.27
CA LEU A 13 -3.43 -2.36 -5.80
C LEU A 13 -3.57 -2.77 -4.34
N ASN A 14 -4.01 -1.84 -3.47
CA ASN A 14 -4.33 -2.15 -2.07
C ASN A 14 -5.40 -3.25 -1.97
N LEU A 15 -6.48 -3.15 -2.77
CA LEU A 15 -7.54 -4.14 -2.77
C LEU A 15 -7.03 -5.51 -3.24
N LEU A 16 -6.21 -5.53 -4.30
CA LEU A 16 -5.59 -6.74 -4.83
C LEU A 16 -4.68 -7.41 -3.78
N PHE A 17 -3.84 -6.64 -3.08
CA PHE A 17 -3.02 -7.19 -2.02
C PHE A 17 -3.85 -7.82 -0.90
N ARG A 18 -4.93 -7.16 -0.47
CA ARG A 18 -5.83 -7.70 0.56
C ARG A 18 -6.51 -8.98 0.07
N TYR A 19 -6.98 -9.00 -1.18
CA TYR A 19 -7.57 -10.18 -1.78
C TYR A 19 -6.57 -11.34 -1.87
N CYS A 20 -5.36 -11.08 -2.36
CA CYS A 20 -4.31 -12.09 -2.44
C CYS A 20 -3.89 -12.61 -1.06
N ALA A 21 -3.78 -11.74 -0.06
CA ALA A 21 -3.46 -12.14 1.31
C ALA A 21 -4.55 -13.04 1.92
N TRP A 22 -5.82 -12.71 1.65
CA TRP A 22 -6.94 -13.55 2.10
C TRP A 22 -7.01 -14.88 1.35
N ARG A 23 -6.77 -14.89 0.03
CA ARG A 23 -6.90 -16.07 -0.83
C ARG A 23 -5.71 -17.02 -0.74
N TYR A 24 -4.52 -16.50 -0.47
CA TYR A 24 -3.25 -17.23 -0.50
C TYR A 24 -2.48 -17.01 0.82
N PRO A 25 -2.53 -17.97 1.76
CA PRO A 25 -1.89 -17.81 3.07
C PRO A 25 -0.36 -17.67 2.97
N ALA A 26 0.27 -18.31 1.98
CA ALA A 26 1.70 -18.14 1.71
C ALA A 26 2.05 -16.69 1.33
N PHE A 27 1.17 -16.00 0.61
CA PHE A 27 1.36 -14.59 0.28
C PHE A 27 1.20 -13.70 1.52
N ALA A 28 0.20 -13.97 2.36
CA ALA A 28 0.05 -13.27 3.63
C ALA A 28 1.27 -13.42 4.54
N ALA A 29 1.90 -14.61 4.58
CA ALA A 29 3.14 -14.82 5.31
C ALA A 29 4.29 -13.96 4.74
N ARG A 30 4.40 -13.84 3.42
CA ARG A 30 5.41 -13.00 2.75
C ARG A 30 5.25 -11.52 3.05
N LEU A 31 4.01 -11.03 3.15
CA LEU A 31 3.74 -9.64 3.54
C LEU A 31 4.21 -9.30 4.97
N ARG A 32 4.39 -10.33 5.82
CA ARG A 32 4.84 -10.19 7.22
C ARG A 32 6.34 -10.46 7.40
N GLU A 33 7.02 -10.90 6.34
CA GLU A 33 8.43 -11.31 6.39
C GLU A 33 9.39 -10.11 6.56
N LYS A 34 8.98 -8.92 6.11
CA LYS A 34 9.81 -7.71 6.15
C LYS A 34 9.01 -6.52 6.69
N ASP A 35 9.58 -5.84 7.66
CA ASP A 35 9.05 -4.58 8.19
C ASP A 35 9.60 -3.41 7.38
N PHE A 36 8.77 -2.83 6.51
CA PHE A 36 9.13 -1.62 5.78
C PHE A 36 7.90 -0.86 5.28
N THR A 37 8.10 0.42 4.96
CA THR A 37 7.08 1.27 4.35
C THR A 37 7.49 1.59 2.92
N ALA A 38 6.66 1.20 1.95
CA ALA A 38 6.79 1.62 0.56
C ALA A 38 5.93 2.88 0.33
N GLN A 39 6.57 3.99 -0.08
CA GLN A 39 5.88 5.19 -0.52
C GLN A 39 5.83 5.22 -2.05
N MET A 40 4.64 5.37 -2.60
CA MET A 40 4.45 5.68 -4.01
C MET A 40 3.82 7.07 -4.11
N GLN A 41 4.45 7.98 -4.82
CA GLN A 41 3.97 9.35 -5.02
C GLN A 41 4.31 9.85 -6.41
N THR A 42 3.57 10.85 -6.87
CA THR A 42 3.88 11.59 -8.09
C THR A 42 5.14 12.43 -7.89
N ALA A 43 5.84 12.74 -8.99
CA ALA A 43 7.09 13.51 -8.94
C ALA A 43 6.92 14.93 -8.41
N ASP A 44 5.73 15.51 -8.61
CA ASP A 44 5.32 16.82 -8.06
C ASP A 44 4.84 16.73 -6.61
N GLY A 45 4.77 15.54 -6.02
CA GLY A 45 4.37 15.32 -4.63
C GLY A 45 2.91 15.67 -4.32
N SER A 46 2.09 15.90 -5.34
CA SER A 46 0.68 16.27 -5.16
C SER A 46 -0.18 15.10 -4.68
N GLU A 47 0.19 13.88 -5.07
CA GLU A 47 -0.58 12.67 -4.75
C GLU A 47 0.34 11.50 -4.38
N GLY A 48 -0.15 10.65 -3.47
CA GLY A 48 0.57 9.47 -3.04
C GLY A 48 -0.29 8.49 -2.27
N ARG A 49 0.26 7.30 -2.05
CA ARG A 49 -0.24 6.31 -1.10
C ARG A 49 0.96 5.52 -0.58
N TRP A 50 0.93 5.26 0.71
CA TRP A 50 1.92 4.42 1.37
C TRP A 50 1.34 3.04 1.66
N PHE A 51 2.24 2.07 1.71
CA PHE A 51 1.98 0.69 2.10
C PHE A 51 2.99 0.31 3.17
N ARG A 52 2.52 -0.07 4.35
CA ARG A 52 3.37 -0.58 5.42
C ARG A 52 3.19 -2.08 5.51
N PHE A 53 4.30 -2.78 5.44
CA PHE A 53 4.41 -4.23 5.57
C PHE A 53 5.06 -4.55 6.91
N GLY A 54 4.74 -5.71 7.46
CA GLY A 54 5.35 -6.16 8.70
C GLY A 54 4.53 -7.13 9.53
N ALA A 55 4.88 -7.28 10.80
CA ALA A 55 4.23 -8.20 11.72
C ALA A 55 2.70 -8.04 11.78
N ASP A 56 2.19 -6.81 11.65
CA ASP A 56 0.75 -6.49 11.64
C ASP A 56 0.06 -6.73 10.29
N GLY A 57 0.81 -7.19 9.28
CA GLY A 57 0.34 -7.39 7.92
C GLY A 57 0.45 -6.14 7.06
N LEU A 58 -0.48 -6.00 6.10
CA LEU A 58 -0.51 -4.87 5.17
C LEU A 58 -1.40 -3.75 5.71
N LEU A 59 -0.81 -2.58 5.93
CA LEU A 59 -1.51 -1.32 6.15
C LEU A 59 -1.31 -0.39 4.95
N SER A 60 -2.29 0.47 4.68
CA SER A 60 -2.17 1.45 3.61
C SER A 60 -2.99 2.70 3.91
N GLY A 61 -2.47 3.86 3.53
CA GLY A 61 -3.12 5.15 3.68
C GLY A 61 -2.88 6.05 2.48
N ALA A 62 -3.85 6.93 2.20
CA ALA A 62 -3.68 7.95 1.17
C ALA A 62 -2.74 9.07 1.65
N GLY A 63 -2.04 9.70 0.70
CA GLY A 63 -1.11 10.79 0.94
C GLY A 63 0.35 10.34 1.03
N ILE A 64 1.16 11.26 1.52
CA ILE A 64 2.58 11.05 1.78
C ILE A 64 2.70 10.63 3.24
N ALA A 65 3.34 9.49 3.50
CA ALA A 65 3.69 9.11 4.86
C ALA A 65 4.61 10.19 5.44
N SER A 66 4.23 10.74 6.59
CA SER A 66 5.04 11.72 7.33
C SER A 66 6.26 11.02 7.95
N ALA A 67 7.21 10.62 7.12
CA ALA A 67 8.46 9.91 7.46
C ALA A 67 8.25 8.55 8.18
N PRO A 68 9.23 7.62 8.10
CA PRO A 68 9.09 6.23 8.60
C PRO A 68 8.86 6.10 10.10
#